data_AF-A0A7V4F2X3-F1
#
_entry.id   AF-A0A7V4F2X3-F1
#
_cell.length_a   1.000
_cell.length_b   1.000
_cell.length_c   1.000
_cell.angle_alpha   90.00
_cell.angle_beta   90.00
_cell.angle_gamma   90.00
#
_symmetry.space_group_name_H-M   'P 1'
#
loop_
_entity.id
_entity.type
_entity.pdbx_description
1 polymer ?
#
loop_
_entity_poly.entity_id
_entity_poly.type
_entity_poly.pdbx_seq_one_letter_code
_entity_poly.pdbx_strand_id
1 'polypeptide(L)'
;VISPYDNVTTFMHEGASGGGKSEMLQHINREPDGQVLIGENLVTGERRLINIPLFCSFNPVTDDMALCHPSFQQGNGKLVVLDAENGWFIRVDSVLEYGSDPSLEKLTIHPKRPLLFLNINTLPGSTALIWNHIEDAPGKRCPNPRVIVPRDIVPNVVNKPVTVDVRSFGVRTPVCSKENPSYGIIGLFHILPPALAWLWRLVAPRGHANPSIVGGEGMASEGVGSYWPFATGKRVRHANLLLEQIIQTPRTIYTLVPNQHIGVWKVGFKPQMLMREYLTRRGSAKLRSDQYQPARCPLLGYELNYLTIEGSKIPTRFLQVHRQIEVGTDGYDEGAKILYNFFKKQLQPFLTDELSPVGRKIIDACLSGASVEEYNDVLPINYQYSFLTVKEIEEGVNGY
;
A
#
# COMPACT_ATOMS: atom_id res chain seq x y z
N VAL A 1 -14.97 2.09 -1.82
CA VAL A 1 -14.90 1.98 -3.30
C VAL A 1 -16.11 1.17 -3.75
N ILE A 2 -16.75 1.56 -4.84
CA ILE A 2 -18.01 0.98 -5.33
C ILE A 2 -17.80 0.58 -6.79
N SER A 3 -18.03 -0.69 -7.12
CA SER A 3 -17.93 -1.19 -8.50
C SER A 3 -19.16 -0.78 -9.33
N PRO A 4 -19.09 -0.89 -10.67
CA PRO A 4 -20.27 -0.76 -11.54
C PRO A 4 -21.37 -1.82 -11.30
N TYR A 5 -21.14 -2.78 -10.41
CA TYR A 5 -22.04 -3.87 -10.05
C TYR A 5 -22.48 -3.79 -8.58
N ASP A 6 -22.38 -2.62 -7.97
CA ASP A 6 -22.77 -2.31 -6.59
C ASP A 6 -21.99 -3.06 -5.49
N ASN A 7 -20.85 -3.68 -5.84
CA ASN A 7 -19.94 -4.22 -4.82
C ASN A 7 -19.23 -3.06 -4.11
N VAL A 8 -19.35 -3.03 -2.80
CA VAL A 8 -18.64 -2.07 -1.95
C VAL A 8 -17.45 -2.75 -1.29
N THR A 9 -16.28 -2.11 -1.38
CA THR A 9 -15.07 -2.55 -0.69
C THR A 9 -14.37 -1.34 -0.07
N THR A 10 -14.10 -1.41 1.23
CA THR A 10 -13.39 -0.40 2.00
C THR A 10 -11.93 -0.78 2.13
N PHE A 11 -11.06 0.09 1.64
CA PHE A 11 -9.61 -0.07 1.71
C PHE A 11 -9.04 0.85 2.78
N MET A 12 -8.18 0.31 3.62
CA MET A 12 -7.24 1.08 4.43
C MET A 12 -5.86 0.87 3.81
N HIS A 13 -5.30 1.93 3.23
CA HIS A 13 -3.98 1.88 2.62
C HIS A 13 -2.93 2.47 3.55
N GLU A 14 -1.96 1.66 3.92
CA GLU A 14 -0.90 1.99 4.85
C GLU A 14 0.43 2.06 4.10
N GLY A 15 1.30 2.95 4.52
CA GLY A 15 2.61 3.12 3.90
C GLY A 15 3.28 4.41 4.37
N ALA A 16 4.59 4.48 4.14
CA ALA A 16 5.35 5.69 4.41
C ALA A 16 4.99 6.84 3.44
N SER A 17 5.65 7.99 3.57
CA SER A 17 5.51 9.09 2.62
C SER A 17 5.95 8.64 1.21
N GLY A 18 5.10 8.89 0.21
CA GLY A 18 5.27 8.34 -1.15
C GLY A 18 4.96 6.84 -1.26
N GLY A 19 4.38 6.22 -0.22
CA GLY A 19 3.88 4.85 -0.25
C GLY A 19 2.60 4.67 -1.07
N GLY A 20 1.90 5.75 -1.44
CA GLY A 20 0.66 5.68 -2.23
C GLY A 20 -0.63 6.00 -1.48
N LYS A 21 -0.56 6.56 -0.25
CA LYS A 21 -1.74 6.80 0.60
C LYS A 21 -2.76 7.73 -0.05
N SER A 22 -2.35 8.94 -0.40
CA SER A 22 -3.22 9.92 -1.06
C SER A 22 -3.57 9.49 -2.49
N GLU A 23 -2.66 8.80 -3.17
CA GLU A 23 -2.88 8.29 -4.53
C GLU A 23 -3.94 7.16 -4.57
N MET A 24 -4.26 6.53 -3.43
CA MET A 24 -5.43 5.64 -3.33
C MET A 24 -6.76 6.39 -3.40
N LEU A 25 -6.76 7.72 -3.26
CA LEU A 25 -7.90 8.60 -3.46
C LEU A 25 -7.95 9.18 -4.89
N GLN A 26 -6.99 8.84 -5.76
CA GLN A 26 -6.97 9.32 -7.13
C GLN A 26 -7.72 8.39 -8.09
N HIS A 27 -8.19 8.97 -9.20
CA HIS A 27 -8.73 8.22 -10.32
C HIS A 27 -7.61 7.69 -11.20
N ILE A 28 -7.90 6.60 -11.92
CA ILE A 28 -7.01 6.13 -12.99
C ILE A 28 -7.16 7.08 -14.18
N ASN A 29 -6.07 7.71 -14.58
CA ASN A 29 -6.04 8.52 -15.79
C ASN A 29 -6.01 7.61 -17.03
N ARG A 30 -6.79 8.00 -18.04
CA ARG A 30 -6.75 7.38 -19.36
C ARG A 30 -5.72 8.09 -20.23
N GLU A 31 -5.11 7.33 -21.11
CA GLU A 31 -4.33 7.83 -22.23
C GLU A 31 -5.28 8.46 -23.28
N PRO A 32 -4.77 9.26 -24.23
CA PRO A 32 -5.60 9.93 -25.24
C PRO A 32 -6.47 9.00 -26.10
N ASP A 33 -6.07 7.74 -26.24
CA ASP A 33 -6.82 6.67 -26.93
C ASP A 33 -7.90 6.01 -26.04
N GLY A 34 -8.07 6.48 -24.81
CA GLY A 34 -9.01 5.96 -23.83
C GLY A 34 -8.52 4.73 -23.06
N GLN A 35 -7.34 4.18 -23.37
CA GLN A 35 -6.79 3.03 -22.66
C GLN A 35 -6.10 3.45 -21.35
N VAL A 36 -5.79 2.47 -20.51
CA VAL A 36 -5.03 2.68 -19.28
C VAL A 36 -3.64 2.09 -19.45
N LEU A 37 -2.62 2.93 -19.35
CA LEU A 37 -1.23 2.46 -19.25
C LEU A 37 -1.07 1.67 -17.94
N ILE A 38 -0.51 0.46 -18.02
CA ILE A 38 -0.01 -0.30 -16.85
C ILE A 38 1.39 0.20 -16.50
N GLY A 39 2.27 0.27 -17.49
CA GLY A 39 3.64 0.72 -17.32
C GLY A 39 4.44 0.73 -18.60
N GLU A 40 5.68 1.20 -18.48
CA GLU A 40 6.67 1.32 -19.54
C GLU A 40 7.94 0.55 -19.17
N ASN A 41 8.43 -0.28 -20.07
CA ASN A 41 9.67 -1.03 -19.89
C ASN A 41 10.86 -0.07 -20.06
N LEU A 42 11.68 0.07 -19.02
CA LEU A 42 12.82 1.00 -19.04
C LEU A 42 14.00 0.55 -19.92
N VAL A 43 14.03 -0.72 -20.32
CA VAL A 43 15.08 -1.28 -21.20
C VAL A 43 14.67 -1.17 -22.66
N THR A 44 13.43 -1.54 -22.98
CA THR A 44 12.96 -1.62 -24.38
C THR A 44 12.12 -0.43 -24.84
N GLY A 45 11.63 0.40 -23.91
CA GLY A 45 10.64 1.45 -24.18
C GLY A 45 9.23 0.92 -24.45
N GLU A 46 8.98 -0.38 -24.32
CA GLU A 46 7.65 -0.97 -24.55
C GLU A 46 6.64 -0.38 -23.57
N ARG A 47 5.55 0.20 -24.09
CA ARG A 47 4.40 0.63 -23.28
C ARG A 47 3.33 -0.46 -23.28
N ARG A 48 2.83 -0.83 -22.09
CA ARG A 48 1.73 -1.79 -21.98
C ARG A 48 0.46 -1.12 -21.51
N LEU A 49 -0.60 -1.21 -22.32
CA LEU A 49 -1.92 -0.65 -22.02
C LEU A 49 -2.98 -1.76 -21.91
N ILE A 50 -4.09 -1.43 -21.23
CA ILE A 50 -5.30 -2.25 -21.11
C ILE A 50 -6.55 -1.41 -21.29
N ASN A 51 -7.67 -2.06 -21.64
CA ASN A 51 -8.96 -1.39 -21.69
C ASN A 51 -9.76 -1.70 -20.42
N ILE A 52 -10.26 -0.67 -19.76
CA ILE A 52 -11.23 -0.79 -18.66
C ILE A 52 -12.41 0.10 -19.04
N PRO A 53 -13.56 -0.45 -19.47
CA PRO A 53 -14.67 0.36 -19.98
C PRO A 53 -15.24 1.33 -18.95
N LEU A 54 -15.44 0.86 -17.72
CA LEU A 54 -15.99 1.64 -16.61
C LEU A 54 -15.10 1.48 -15.39
N PHE A 55 -14.77 2.58 -14.72
CA PHE A 55 -14.01 2.56 -13.46
C PHE A 55 -14.95 2.45 -12.26
N CYS A 56 -14.42 1.94 -11.14
CA CYS A 56 -15.08 2.08 -9.86
C CYS A 56 -15.20 3.56 -9.45
N SER A 57 -16.25 3.89 -8.71
CA SER A 57 -16.32 5.14 -7.95
C SER A 57 -15.80 4.90 -6.53
N PHE A 58 -15.48 5.97 -5.81
CA PHE A 58 -15.07 5.83 -4.42
C PHE A 58 -15.49 7.03 -3.58
N ASN A 59 -15.70 6.73 -2.31
CA ASN A 59 -16.11 7.66 -1.28
C ASN A 59 -14.96 7.72 -0.27
N PRO A 60 -14.15 8.79 -0.30
CA PRO A 60 -13.03 8.97 0.61
C PRO A 60 -13.47 8.95 2.08
N VAL A 61 -12.62 8.42 2.95
CA VAL A 61 -12.87 8.38 4.40
C VAL A 61 -11.85 9.26 5.12
N THR A 62 -10.57 9.00 4.88
CA THR A 62 -9.39 9.56 5.56
C THR A 62 -8.23 9.64 4.56
N ASP A 63 -7.32 10.60 4.74
CA ASP A 63 -6.09 10.73 3.93
C ASP A 63 -4.84 10.21 4.69
N ASP A 64 -4.60 10.67 5.93
CA ASP A 64 -3.37 10.34 6.66
C ASP A 64 -3.62 9.68 8.03
N MET A 65 -4.47 10.26 8.88
CA MET A 65 -4.68 9.78 10.25
C MET A 65 -6.05 9.13 10.48
N ALA A 66 -6.06 7.81 10.71
CA ALA A 66 -7.26 7.06 11.04
C ALA A 66 -7.32 6.65 12.53
N LEU A 67 -8.48 6.83 13.15
CA LEU A 67 -8.78 6.42 14.52
C LEU A 67 -9.48 5.05 14.54
N CYS A 68 -8.94 4.12 15.33
CA CYS A 68 -9.49 2.78 15.55
C CYS A 68 -10.00 2.62 17.00
N HIS A 69 -10.85 3.54 17.48
CA HIS A 69 -11.25 3.56 18.89
C HIS A 69 -12.04 2.29 19.28
N PRO A 70 -11.83 1.71 20.49
CA PRO A 70 -12.54 0.50 20.93
C PRO A 70 -14.07 0.63 20.88
N SER A 71 -14.62 1.82 21.16
CA SER A 71 -16.08 2.05 21.12
C SER A 71 -16.70 1.96 19.71
N PHE A 72 -15.89 1.94 18.66
CA PHE A 72 -16.37 1.74 17.29
C PHE A 72 -16.33 0.27 16.87
N GLN A 73 -15.55 -0.56 17.56
CA GLN A 73 -15.35 -1.95 17.16
C GLN A 73 -16.63 -2.75 17.45
N GLN A 74 -17.12 -3.46 16.44
CA GLN A 74 -18.41 -4.16 16.50
C GLN A 74 -18.28 -5.65 16.82
N GLY A 75 -17.06 -6.16 17.02
CA GLY A 75 -16.83 -7.59 17.20
C GLY A 75 -17.24 -8.44 15.98
N ASN A 76 -17.27 -7.86 14.78
CA ASN A 76 -17.68 -8.55 13.54
C ASN A 76 -16.50 -9.16 12.75
N GLY A 77 -15.29 -9.11 13.35
CA GLY A 77 -14.05 -9.61 12.78
C GLY A 77 -13.38 -8.66 11.79
N LYS A 78 -13.83 -7.41 11.66
CA LYS A 78 -13.22 -6.38 10.82
C LYS A 78 -12.84 -5.15 11.65
N LEU A 79 -11.77 -4.48 11.23
CA LEU A 79 -11.35 -3.22 11.85
C LEU A 79 -12.37 -2.12 11.49
N VAL A 80 -12.82 -1.36 12.48
CA VAL A 80 -13.64 -0.16 12.25
C VAL A 80 -12.79 1.08 12.44
N VAL A 81 -12.81 1.98 11.45
CA VAL A 81 -12.01 3.20 11.44
C VAL A 81 -12.87 4.44 11.23
N LEU A 82 -12.41 5.56 11.76
CA LEU A 82 -12.94 6.91 11.52
C LEU A 82 -11.77 7.83 11.16
N ASP A 83 -12.01 8.86 10.35
CA ASP A 83 -11.02 9.91 10.13
C ASP A 83 -10.74 10.66 11.46
N ALA A 84 -9.47 10.86 11.80
CA ALA A 84 -9.05 11.63 12.96
C ALA A 84 -8.89 13.13 12.65
N GLU A 85 -9.10 13.54 11.40
CA GLU A 85 -8.78 14.87 10.88
C GLU A 85 -10.03 15.63 10.40
N ASN A 86 -9.97 16.97 10.45
CA ASN A 86 -11.01 17.88 9.92
C ASN A 86 -10.64 18.49 8.57
N GLY A 87 -9.46 18.16 8.04
CA GLY A 87 -8.96 18.60 6.75
C GLY A 87 -7.70 17.81 6.40
N TRP A 88 -7.40 17.70 5.12
CA TRP A 88 -6.31 16.87 4.61
C TRP A 88 -5.18 17.72 4.08
N PHE A 89 -3.95 17.30 4.36
CA PHE A 89 -2.73 18.01 4.01
C PHE A 89 -2.07 17.41 2.77
N ILE A 90 -2.71 17.63 1.63
CA ILE A 90 -2.43 16.91 0.39
C ILE A 90 -1.14 17.44 -0.26
N ARG A 91 -0.25 16.51 -0.64
CA ARG A 91 0.95 16.81 -1.44
C ARG A 91 0.58 16.85 -2.91
N VAL A 92 1.13 17.83 -3.64
CA VAL A 92 0.80 18.04 -5.06
C VAL A 92 2.03 17.97 -5.98
N ASP A 93 3.16 17.40 -5.51
CA ASP A 93 4.39 17.32 -6.29
C ASP A 93 4.26 16.51 -7.59
N SER A 94 3.32 15.56 -7.64
CA SER A 94 3.03 14.77 -8.83
C SER A 94 2.15 15.49 -9.87
N VAL A 95 1.55 16.64 -9.52
CA VAL A 95 0.70 17.42 -10.43
C VAL A 95 1.59 18.44 -11.13
N LEU A 96 2.00 18.11 -12.36
CA LEU A 96 3.02 18.90 -13.07
C LEU A 96 2.44 19.83 -14.13
N GLU A 97 1.23 19.52 -14.58
CA GLU A 97 0.46 20.24 -15.60
C GLU A 97 -1.03 19.92 -15.46
N TYR A 98 -1.87 20.66 -16.20
CA TYR A 98 -3.30 20.41 -16.28
C TYR A 98 -3.61 18.99 -16.77
N GLY A 99 -4.56 18.33 -16.12
CA GLY A 99 -4.96 16.96 -16.42
C GLY A 99 -4.14 15.88 -15.70
N SER A 100 -3.16 16.25 -14.87
CA SER A 100 -2.41 15.29 -14.03
C SER A 100 -3.32 14.65 -12.98
N ASP A 101 -4.19 15.44 -12.35
CA ASP A 101 -5.21 14.97 -11.40
C ASP A 101 -6.48 15.84 -11.53
N PRO A 102 -7.36 15.54 -12.50
CA PRO A 102 -8.54 16.37 -12.79
C PRO A 102 -9.47 16.58 -11.58
N SER A 103 -9.50 15.64 -10.63
CA SER A 103 -10.36 15.70 -9.46
C SER A 103 -9.80 16.67 -8.42
N LEU A 104 -8.51 16.56 -8.11
CA LEU A 104 -7.84 17.50 -7.21
C LEU A 104 -7.77 18.89 -7.83
N GLU A 105 -7.43 19.00 -9.11
CA GLU A 105 -7.41 20.25 -9.86
C GLU A 105 -8.75 20.98 -9.77
N LYS A 106 -9.87 20.28 -10.04
CA LYS A 106 -11.22 20.86 -9.91
C LYS A 106 -11.50 21.33 -8.48
N LEU A 107 -11.12 20.53 -7.48
CA LEU A 107 -11.32 20.86 -6.06
C LEU A 107 -10.53 22.10 -5.63
N THR A 108 -9.36 22.33 -6.22
CA THR A 108 -8.47 23.46 -5.86
C THR A 108 -8.66 24.71 -6.70
N ILE A 109 -9.12 24.58 -7.96
CA ILE A 109 -9.37 25.72 -8.86
C ILE A 109 -10.70 26.42 -8.51
N HIS A 110 -11.73 25.64 -8.15
CA HIS A 110 -13.05 26.16 -7.77
C HIS A 110 -13.52 25.63 -6.41
N PRO A 111 -12.80 25.95 -5.32
CA PRO A 111 -13.16 25.46 -4.00
C PRO A 111 -14.41 26.17 -3.48
N LYS A 112 -15.20 25.49 -2.64
CA LYS A 112 -16.37 26.07 -1.98
C LYS A 112 -16.03 27.17 -0.96
N ARG A 113 -14.75 27.27 -0.58
CA ARG A 113 -14.20 28.26 0.36
C ARG A 113 -12.70 28.45 0.12
N PRO A 114 -12.08 29.54 0.60
CA PRO A 114 -10.64 29.74 0.47
C PRO A 114 -9.84 28.55 1.04
N LEU A 115 -8.80 28.15 0.31
CA LEU A 115 -7.87 27.09 0.71
C LEU A 115 -6.50 27.68 1.05
N LEU A 116 -5.72 26.95 1.86
CA LEU A 116 -4.33 27.30 2.13
C LEU A 116 -3.42 26.52 1.19
N PHE A 117 -2.62 27.23 0.41
CA PHE A 117 -1.60 26.67 -0.47
C PHE A 117 -0.21 26.97 0.09
N LEU A 118 0.66 25.98 0.13
CA LEU A 118 2.05 26.10 0.61
C LEU A 118 3.00 25.69 -0.52
N ASN A 119 4.03 26.52 -0.75
CA ASN A 119 5.01 26.35 -1.82
C ASN A 119 4.39 26.29 -3.23
N ILE A 120 3.28 26.99 -3.43
CA ILE A 120 2.64 27.22 -4.73
C ILE A 120 2.80 28.69 -5.09
N ASN A 121 3.31 28.96 -6.29
CA ASN A 121 3.46 30.29 -6.84
C ASN A 121 2.10 30.82 -7.32
N THR A 122 1.50 31.69 -6.52
CA THR A 122 0.19 32.31 -6.78
C THR A 122 0.05 33.61 -5.97
N LEU A 123 -0.89 34.47 -6.35
CA LEU A 123 -1.22 35.69 -5.61
C LEU A 123 -2.43 35.44 -4.68
N PRO A 124 -2.44 35.99 -3.46
CA PRO A 124 -3.64 35.94 -2.60
C PRO A 124 -4.89 36.45 -3.32
N GLY A 125 -5.99 35.70 -3.22
CA GLY A 125 -7.26 36.03 -3.87
C GLY A 125 -7.37 35.66 -5.35
N SER A 126 -6.30 35.14 -5.97
CA SER A 126 -6.32 34.59 -7.33
C SER A 126 -6.57 33.08 -7.34
N THR A 127 -6.90 32.53 -8.50
CA THR A 127 -6.95 31.07 -8.69
C THR A 127 -5.54 30.49 -8.61
N ALA A 128 -5.30 29.67 -7.60
CA ALA A 128 -4.05 28.93 -7.47
C ALA A 128 -4.07 27.69 -8.38
N LEU A 129 -3.02 27.55 -9.20
CA LEU A 129 -2.81 26.35 -10.02
C LEU A 129 -1.82 25.47 -9.27
N ILE A 130 -2.26 24.30 -8.82
CA ILE A 130 -1.47 23.43 -7.93
C ILE A 130 -0.20 22.88 -8.55
N TRP A 131 -0.04 22.94 -9.89
CA TRP A 131 1.19 22.58 -10.59
C TRP A 131 2.24 23.69 -10.66
N ASN A 132 1.89 24.93 -10.27
CA ASN A 132 2.81 26.07 -10.23
C ASN A 132 3.63 26.02 -8.94
N HIS A 133 4.47 24.99 -8.76
CA HIS A 133 5.31 24.89 -7.57
C HIS A 133 6.33 26.03 -7.54
N ILE A 134 6.60 26.57 -6.34
CA ILE A 134 7.77 27.44 -6.13
C ILE A 134 9.04 26.65 -6.47
N GLU A 135 10.05 27.31 -7.01
CA GLU A 135 11.35 26.72 -7.25
C GLU A 135 12.28 26.92 -6.04
N ASP A 136 12.91 25.85 -5.55
CA ASP A 136 13.95 25.92 -4.52
C ASP A 136 15.27 26.46 -5.10
N ALA A 137 15.48 26.27 -6.41
CA ALA A 137 16.56 26.82 -7.23
C ALA A 137 16.10 26.87 -8.71
N PRO A 138 16.73 27.67 -9.60
CA PRO A 138 16.31 27.77 -11.00
C PRO A 138 16.10 26.40 -11.68
N GLY A 139 14.88 26.13 -12.14
CA GLY A 139 14.49 24.87 -12.77
C GLY A 139 14.27 23.68 -11.82
N LYS A 140 14.43 23.86 -10.50
CA LYS A 140 14.23 22.85 -9.47
C LYS A 140 13.01 23.20 -8.61
N ARG A 141 11.86 22.66 -8.98
CA ARG A 141 10.60 22.78 -8.22
C ARG A 141 10.77 22.25 -6.80
N CYS A 142 10.07 22.88 -5.85
CA CYS A 142 9.94 22.42 -4.48
C CYS A 142 9.45 20.95 -4.49
N PRO A 143 10.09 20.03 -3.75
CA PRO A 143 9.68 18.64 -3.70
C PRO A 143 8.46 18.43 -2.80
N ASN A 144 8.03 19.41 -2.00
CA ASN A 144 6.93 19.24 -1.04
C ASN A 144 5.91 20.40 -1.07
N PRO A 145 5.32 20.72 -2.23
CA PRO A 145 4.18 21.62 -2.34
C PRO A 145 2.94 20.96 -1.77
N ARG A 146 2.10 21.76 -1.09
CA ARG A 146 0.96 21.25 -0.33
C ARG A 146 -0.26 22.15 -0.48
N VAL A 147 -1.43 21.55 -0.34
CA VAL A 147 -2.70 22.26 -0.17
C VAL A 147 -3.44 21.67 1.02
N ILE A 148 -4.00 22.52 1.89
CA ILE A 148 -4.90 22.08 2.96
C ILE A 148 -6.33 22.14 2.42
N VAL A 149 -6.95 20.97 2.31
CA VAL A 149 -8.32 20.81 1.84
C VAL A 149 -9.20 20.43 3.02
N PRO A 150 -10.16 21.28 3.41
CA PRO A 150 -11.08 20.92 4.47
C PRO A 150 -11.95 19.73 4.09
N ARG A 151 -12.20 18.84 5.05
CA ARG A 151 -12.77 17.52 4.78
C ARG A 151 -14.19 17.59 4.24
N ASP A 152 -15.01 18.52 4.74
CA ASP A 152 -16.41 18.74 4.36
C ASP A 152 -16.61 19.19 2.90
N ILE A 153 -15.57 19.72 2.25
CA ILE A 153 -15.65 20.12 0.84
C ILE A 153 -15.21 19.02 -0.12
N VAL A 154 -14.61 17.93 0.39
CA VAL A 154 -14.21 16.78 -0.42
C VAL A 154 -15.46 16.06 -0.95
N PRO A 155 -15.57 15.84 -2.26
CA PRO A 155 -16.71 15.12 -2.84
C PRO A 155 -16.88 13.72 -2.23
N ASN A 156 -18.12 13.39 -1.87
CA ASN A 156 -18.52 12.05 -1.37
C ASN A 156 -17.77 11.57 -0.13
N VAL A 157 -17.23 12.48 0.69
CA VAL A 157 -16.54 12.12 1.93
C VAL A 157 -17.49 11.40 2.91
N VAL A 158 -17.00 10.37 3.59
CA VAL A 158 -17.79 9.56 4.54
C VAL A 158 -17.53 9.99 5.97
N ASN A 159 -18.48 10.65 6.62
CA ASN A 159 -18.34 11.23 7.97
C ASN A 159 -18.67 10.27 9.13
N LYS A 160 -18.73 8.97 8.89
CA LYS A 160 -19.10 7.95 9.89
C LYS A 160 -18.04 6.86 9.99
N PRO A 161 -17.96 6.13 11.12
CA PRO A 161 -17.09 4.96 11.20
C PRO A 161 -17.41 3.94 10.10
N VAL A 162 -16.37 3.34 9.52
CA VAL A 162 -16.48 2.34 8.45
C VAL A 162 -15.70 1.08 8.78
N THR A 163 -16.22 -0.08 8.38
CA THR A 163 -15.49 -1.35 8.46
C THR A 163 -14.52 -1.48 7.31
N VAL A 164 -13.28 -1.90 7.59
CA VAL A 164 -12.24 -2.15 6.60
C VAL A 164 -12.34 -3.58 6.08
N ASP A 165 -12.36 -3.74 4.75
CA ASP A 165 -12.36 -5.04 4.08
C ASP A 165 -10.94 -5.47 3.71
N VAL A 166 -10.14 -4.52 3.21
CA VAL A 166 -8.78 -4.75 2.73
C VAL A 166 -7.82 -3.75 3.39
N ARG A 167 -6.80 -4.27 4.07
CA ARG A 167 -5.65 -3.51 4.58
C ARG A 167 -4.45 -3.71 3.67
N SER A 168 -4.29 -2.80 2.73
CA SER A 168 -3.18 -2.81 1.77
C SER A 168 -1.97 -2.05 2.30
N PHE A 169 -0.77 -2.52 2.00
CA PHE A 169 0.48 -1.86 2.34
C PHE A 169 1.26 -1.51 1.08
N GLY A 170 1.56 -0.21 0.90
CA GLY A 170 2.30 0.32 -0.24
C GLY A 170 3.81 0.29 -0.03
N VAL A 171 4.55 -0.22 -1.01
CA VAL A 171 6.01 -0.35 -1.00
C VAL A 171 6.60 0.36 -2.20
N ARG A 172 7.59 1.21 -1.95
CA ARG A 172 8.33 1.92 -2.98
C ARG A 172 9.42 1.02 -3.53
N THR A 173 9.23 0.51 -4.73
CA THR A 173 10.13 -0.48 -5.33
C THR A 173 11.13 0.20 -6.28
N PRO A 174 12.44 -0.02 -6.09
CA PRO A 174 13.46 0.37 -7.07
C PRO A 174 13.33 -0.47 -8.34
N VAL A 175 14.02 -0.06 -9.39
CA VAL A 175 14.24 -0.90 -10.57
C VAL A 175 15.00 -2.15 -10.14
N CYS A 176 14.59 -3.31 -10.66
CA CYS A 176 15.30 -4.58 -10.48
C CYS A 176 15.56 -5.19 -11.85
N SER A 177 16.80 -5.59 -12.13
CA SER A 177 17.18 -6.38 -13.30
C SER A 177 18.14 -7.52 -12.90
N LYS A 178 18.53 -8.36 -13.86
CA LYS A 178 19.52 -9.41 -13.64
C LYS A 178 20.91 -8.83 -13.33
N GLU A 179 21.27 -7.75 -14.01
CA GLU A 179 22.57 -7.07 -13.89
C GLU A 179 22.63 -6.21 -12.63
N ASN A 180 21.52 -5.61 -12.23
CA ASN A 180 21.39 -4.76 -11.03
C ASN A 180 20.20 -5.23 -10.19
N PRO A 181 20.33 -6.36 -9.46
CA PRO A 181 19.26 -6.90 -8.65
C PRO A 181 18.94 -5.97 -7.45
N SER A 182 17.66 -5.89 -7.10
CA SER A 182 17.17 -5.09 -5.98
C SER A 182 15.89 -5.70 -5.41
N TYR A 183 15.34 -5.15 -4.32
CA TYR A 183 14.07 -5.63 -3.75
C TYR A 183 12.82 -5.27 -4.59
N GLY A 184 12.98 -4.72 -5.80
CA GLY A 184 11.92 -4.40 -6.76
C GLY A 184 11.21 -5.61 -7.38
N ILE A 185 11.02 -6.66 -6.59
CA ILE A 185 10.54 -8.00 -6.99
C ILE A 185 9.05 -8.23 -6.69
N ILE A 186 8.35 -7.20 -6.20
CA ILE A 186 6.93 -7.26 -5.88
C ILE A 186 6.12 -7.08 -7.19
N GLY A 187 5.25 -8.04 -7.47
CA GLY A 187 4.30 -7.98 -8.59
C GLY A 187 3.12 -7.03 -8.30
N LEU A 188 2.20 -6.86 -9.24
CA LEU A 188 1.13 -5.85 -9.22
C LEU A 188 0.45 -5.69 -7.86
N PHE A 189 0.12 -6.81 -7.20
CA PHE A 189 -0.05 -6.87 -5.76
C PHE A 189 0.08 -8.32 -5.32
N HIS A 190 0.33 -8.51 -4.03
CA HIS A 190 0.43 -9.80 -3.37
C HIS A 190 -0.58 -9.87 -2.22
N ILE A 191 -0.89 -11.08 -1.77
CA ILE A 191 -1.79 -11.33 -0.64
C ILE A 191 -0.97 -11.88 0.50
N LEU A 192 -1.14 -11.30 1.67
CA LEU A 192 -0.33 -11.65 2.83
C LEU A 192 -1.13 -12.48 3.83
N PRO A 193 -0.56 -13.59 4.34
CA PRO A 193 -0.90 -14.09 5.66
C PRO A 193 -0.86 -12.96 6.70
N PRO A 194 -1.76 -12.93 7.70
CA PRO A 194 -1.75 -11.94 8.77
C PRO A 194 -0.39 -11.78 9.46
N ALA A 195 0.35 -12.88 9.64
CA ALA A 195 1.71 -12.87 10.19
C ALA A 195 2.69 -12.04 9.33
N LEU A 196 2.68 -12.25 8.01
CA LEU A 196 3.50 -11.46 7.07
C LEU A 196 3.02 -10.01 6.99
N ALA A 197 1.70 -9.79 7.04
CA ALA A 197 1.12 -8.46 7.07
C ALA A 197 1.58 -7.64 8.29
N TRP A 198 1.74 -8.30 9.45
CA TRP A 198 2.31 -7.70 10.64
C TRP A 198 3.81 -7.37 10.45
N LEU A 199 4.62 -8.30 9.94
CA LEU A 199 6.05 -8.06 9.68
C LEU A 199 6.30 -6.89 8.72
N TRP A 200 5.55 -6.81 7.62
CA TRP A 200 5.65 -5.70 6.67
C TRP A 200 5.32 -4.36 7.31
N ARG A 201 4.37 -4.36 8.25
CA ARG A 201 4.10 -3.17 9.05
C ARG A 201 5.26 -2.90 9.99
N LEU A 202 5.96 -3.87 10.56
CA LEU A 202 7.10 -3.63 11.45
C LEU A 202 8.39 -3.13 10.78
N VAL A 203 8.74 -3.65 9.58
CA VAL A 203 10.05 -3.40 8.94
C VAL A 203 10.01 -3.27 7.41
N ALA A 204 9.29 -2.30 6.84
CA ALA A 204 9.31 -2.03 5.40
C ALA A 204 10.55 -1.20 4.96
N PRO A 205 11.16 -1.41 3.78
CA PRO A 205 12.26 -0.56 3.28
C PRO A 205 11.84 0.90 3.07
N ARG A 206 12.66 1.87 3.52
CA ARG A 206 12.54 3.28 3.10
C ARG A 206 12.94 3.34 1.63
N GLY A 207 11.96 3.60 0.78
CA GLY A 207 12.09 3.49 -0.67
C GLY A 207 13.20 4.30 -1.34
N HIS A 208 13.51 3.91 -2.58
CA HIS A 208 14.20 4.73 -3.59
C HIS A 208 13.48 6.08 -3.79
N ALA A 209 14.24 7.19 -3.87
CA ALA A 209 13.78 8.58 -4.04
C ALA A 209 12.95 9.18 -2.88
N ASN A 210 13.17 8.77 -1.62
CA ASN A 210 12.39 9.29 -0.49
C ASN A 210 12.70 10.78 -0.20
N PRO A 211 11.72 11.69 -0.33
CA PRO A 211 11.95 13.13 -0.15
C PRO A 211 12.28 13.52 1.30
N SER A 212 12.10 12.60 2.26
CA SER A 212 12.47 12.79 3.66
C SER A 212 13.90 12.36 3.99
N ILE A 213 14.70 11.88 3.03
CA ILE A 213 16.12 11.57 3.25
C ILE A 213 16.95 12.84 3.05
N VAL A 214 17.42 13.40 4.16
CA VAL A 214 18.52 14.37 4.19
C VAL A 214 19.79 13.60 4.62
N GLY A 215 20.43 12.92 3.66
CA GLY A 215 21.72 12.24 3.86
C GLY A 215 21.67 10.72 4.11
N GLY A 216 22.45 9.97 3.33
CA GLY A 216 22.81 8.55 3.55
C GLY A 216 22.57 7.64 2.34
N GLU A 217 23.63 7.02 1.82
CA GLU A 217 23.55 5.91 0.84
C GLU A 217 23.20 4.60 1.58
N GLY A 218 22.03 4.02 1.29
CA GLY A 218 21.65 2.67 1.76
C GLY A 218 20.15 2.45 2.00
N MET A 219 19.70 1.19 2.04
CA MET A 219 18.34 0.85 2.46
C MET A 219 18.16 1.05 3.98
N ALA A 220 17.52 2.14 4.36
CA ALA A 220 17.04 2.34 5.73
C ALA A 220 15.67 1.65 5.93
N SER A 221 15.22 1.45 7.18
CA SER A 221 13.90 0.86 7.47
C SER A 221 12.84 1.88 7.86
N GLU A 222 11.68 1.77 7.20
CA GLU A 222 10.43 2.51 7.40
C GLU A 222 9.30 1.66 7.95
N GLY A 223 9.54 0.43 8.41
CA GLY A 223 8.44 -0.28 9.05
C GLY A 223 7.92 0.45 10.28
N VAL A 224 6.60 0.62 10.38
CA VAL A 224 5.85 1.57 11.23
C VAL A 224 6.61 2.91 11.33
N GLY A 225 7.35 3.25 10.27
CA GLY A 225 8.37 4.27 10.23
C GLY A 225 7.82 5.61 9.82
N SER A 226 6.52 5.68 9.55
CA SER A 226 5.76 6.93 9.60
C SER A 226 5.38 7.32 11.02
N TYR A 227 5.20 6.36 11.97
CA TYR A 227 4.69 6.66 13.31
C TYR A 227 5.73 6.61 14.45
N TRP A 228 6.89 5.95 14.28
CA TRP A 228 7.95 5.97 15.31
C TRP A 228 8.43 7.36 15.74
N PRO A 229 8.54 8.37 14.84
CA PRO A 229 8.81 9.74 15.27
C PRO A 229 7.79 10.27 16.28
N PHE A 230 6.55 9.76 16.27
CA PHE A 230 5.46 10.16 17.17
C PHE A 230 5.30 9.25 18.41
N ALA A 231 6.01 8.13 18.49
CA ALA A 231 5.94 7.16 19.60
C ALA A 231 7.30 6.61 20.02
N THR A 232 8.28 7.51 20.17
CA THR A 232 9.65 7.19 20.57
C THR A 232 9.69 6.34 21.85
N GLY A 233 10.49 5.28 21.85
CA GLY A 233 10.67 4.37 22.99
C GLY A 233 9.56 3.33 23.19
N LYS A 234 8.44 3.38 22.46
CA LYS A 234 7.31 2.46 22.65
C LYS A 234 7.21 1.36 21.59
N ARG A 235 8.35 0.97 21.01
CA ARG A 235 8.31 0.18 19.77
C ARG A 235 7.68 -1.18 19.87
N VAL A 236 8.06 -1.91 20.91
CA VAL A 236 7.58 -3.28 21.14
C VAL A 236 6.11 -3.26 21.56
N ARG A 237 5.73 -2.31 22.42
CA ARG A 237 4.33 -2.08 22.79
C ARG A 237 3.42 -1.84 21.57
N HIS A 238 3.80 -0.96 20.66
CA HIS A 238 3.00 -0.70 19.46
C HIS A 238 3.01 -1.89 18.48
N ALA A 239 4.11 -2.64 18.39
CA ALA A 239 4.13 -3.90 17.64
C ALA A 239 3.10 -4.90 18.18
N ASN A 240 3.02 -5.05 19.51
CA ASN A 240 2.01 -5.89 20.15
C ASN A 240 0.58 -5.39 19.93
N LEU A 241 0.32 -4.08 20.08
CA LEU A 241 -1.02 -3.50 19.82
C LEU A 241 -1.47 -3.73 18.38
N LEU A 242 -0.55 -3.62 17.43
CA LEU A 242 -0.85 -3.89 16.02
C LEU A 242 -1.12 -5.38 15.78
N LEU A 243 -0.35 -6.27 16.43
CA LEU A 243 -0.56 -7.71 16.34
C LEU A 243 -1.92 -8.10 16.90
N GLU A 244 -2.26 -7.57 18.07
CA GLU A 244 -3.55 -7.78 18.72
C GLU A 244 -4.71 -7.32 17.81
N GLN A 245 -4.58 -6.14 17.20
CA GLN A 245 -5.56 -5.65 16.24
C GLN A 245 -5.72 -6.58 15.04
N ILE A 246 -4.62 -7.14 14.50
CA ILE A 246 -4.66 -8.09 13.38
C ILE A 246 -5.36 -9.39 13.81
N ILE A 247 -5.03 -9.93 14.99
CA ILE A 247 -5.65 -11.14 15.54
C ILE A 247 -7.16 -10.94 15.77
N GLN A 248 -7.56 -9.79 16.31
CA GLN A 248 -8.97 -9.46 16.58
C GLN A 248 -9.79 -9.12 15.32
N THR A 249 -9.14 -8.99 14.15
CA THR A 249 -9.81 -8.63 12.89
C THR A 249 -9.60 -9.67 11.79
N PRO A 250 -9.92 -10.96 12.05
CA PRO A 250 -9.55 -12.09 11.18
C PRO A 250 -10.18 -12.05 9.78
N ARG A 251 -11.24 -11.26 9.57
CA ARG A 251 -11.91 -11.12 8.27
C ARG A 251 -11.32 -10.01 7.40
N THR A 252 -10.23 -9.38 7.84
CA THR A 252 -9.53 -8.35 7.07
C THR A 252 -8.55 -9.00 6.10
N ILE A 253 -8.63 -8.65 4.83
CA ILE A 253 -7.69 -9.13 3.81
C ILE A 253 -6.45 -8.22 3.83
N TYR A 254 -5.26 -8.81 3.82
CA TYR A 254 -4.01 -8.05 3.74
C TYR A 254 -3.37 -8.18 2.36
N THR A 255 -2.95 -7.05 1.81
CA THR A 255 -2.25 -7.01 0.52
C THR A 255 -0.96 -6.21 0.60
N LEU A 256 -0.02 -6.53 -0.27
CA LEU A 256 1.23 -5.80 -0.49
C LEU A 256 1.26 -5.28 -1.92
N VAL A 257 1.59 -4.01 -2.11
CA VAL A 257 1.47 -3.36 -3.41
C VAL A 257 2.72 -2.53 -3.71
N PRO A 258 3.37 -2.72 -4.87
CA PRO A 258 4.48 -1.88 -5.28
C PRO A 258 4.00 -0.55 -5.82
N ASN A 259 4.87 0.45 -5.77
CA ASN A 259 4.77 1.68 -6.54
C ASN A 259 6.13 2.03 -7.15
N GLN A 260 6.14 2.97 -8.09
CA GLN A 260 7.27 3.30 -8.96
C GLN A 260 7.59 2.19 -9.99
N HIS A 261 8.01 0.99 -9.55
CA HIS A 261 8.49 -0.07 -10.46
C HIS A 261 7.95 -1.46 -10.16
N ILE A 262 7.83 -2.30 -11.19
CA ILE A 262 7.66 -3.75 -11.07
C ILE A 262 8.77 -4.38 -11.91
N GLY A 263 9.84 -4.86 -11.27
CA GLY A 263 11.06 -5.25 -11.98
C GLY A 263 11.65 -4.07 -12.76
N VAL A 264 11.75 -4.21 -14.09
CA VAL A 264 12.23 -3.15 -14.99
C VAL A 264 11.13 -2.21 -15.51
N TRP A 265 9.87 -2.44 -15.13
CA TRP A 265 8.74 -1.66 -15.62
C TRP A 265 8.43 -0.48 -14.71
N LYS A 266 8.43 0.73 -15.25
CA LYS A 266 7.94 1.94 -14.57
C LYS A 266 6.42 1.95 -14.59
N VAL A 267 5.81 1.92 -13.40
CA VAL A 267 4.35 1.82 -13.20
C VAL A 267 3.78 2.96 -12.34
N GLY A 268 4.61 3.73 -11.63
CA GLY A 268 4.14 4.79 -10.72
C GLY A 268 3.19 4.23 -9.65
N PHE A 269 2.06 4.90 -9.39
CA PHE A 269 1.04 4.46 -8.44
C PHE A 269 -0.11 3.67 -9.08
N LYS A 270 0.06 3.17 -10.31
CA LYS A 270 -0.99 2.37 -10.97
C LYS A 270 -1.29 1.02 -10.30
N PRO A 271 -0.32 0.30 -9.70
CA PRO A 271 -0.61 -1.02 -9.13
C PRO A 271 -1.67 -1.00 -8.03
N GLN A 272 -1.63 -0.02 -7.12
CA GLN A 272 -2.63 0.20 -6.08
C GLN A 272 -4.02 0.54 -6.63
N MET A 273 -4.08 1.32 -7.71
CA MET A 273 -5.35 1.64 -8.37
C MET A 273 -5.93 0.41 -9.07
N LEU A 274 -5.09 -0.38 -9.78
CA LEU A 274 -5.52 -1.61 -10.44
C LEU A 274 -5.94 -2.70 -9.46
N MET A 275 -5.24 -2.83 -8.33
CA MET A 275 -5.65 -3.69 -7.22
C MET A 275 -7.03 -3.27 -6.68
N ARG A 276 -7.22 -1.96 -6.44
CA ARG A 276 -8.50 -1.40 -6.00
C ARG A 276 -9.63 -1.73 -6.97
N GLU A 277 -9.41 -1.54 -8.27
CA GLU A 277 -10.37 -1.90 -9.33
C GLU A 277 -10.71 -3.40 -9.31
N TYR A 278 -9.69 -4.27 -9.22
CA TYR A 278 -9.87 -5.72 -9.25
C TYR A 278 -10.60 -6.25 -8.00
N LEU A 279 -10.13 -5.89 -6.81
CA LEU A 279 -10.68 -6.41 -5.55
C LEU A 279 -12.10 -5.89 -5.30
N THR A 280 -12.40 -4.64 -5.69
CA THR A 280 -13.77 -4.11 -5.56
C THR A 280 -14.75 -4.85 -6.47
N ARG A 281 -14.38 -5.10 -7.73
CA ARG A 281 -15.25 -5.86 -8.65
C ARG A 281 -15.48 -7.29 -8.20
N ARG A 282 -14.45 -7.90 -7.61
CA ARG A 282 -14.54 -9.24 -7.05
C ARG A 282 -15.52 -9.33 -5.88
N GLY A 283 -15.65 -8.26 -5.09
CA GLY A 283 -16.49 -8.25 -3.89
C GLY A 283 -16.01 -9.27 -2.86
N SER A 284 -16.95 -10.02 -2.26
CA SER A 284 -16.66 -11.02 -1.22
C SER A 284 -16.17 -12.37 -1.75
N ALA A 285 -16.03 -12.55 -3.07
CA ALA A 285 -15.65 -13.83 -3.66
C ALA A 285 -14.20 -14.20 -3.31
N LYS A 286 -13.99 -15.38 -2.72
CA LYS A 286 -12.65 -15.90 -2.41
C LYS A 286 -11.85 -16.17 -3.67
N LEU A 287 -10.54 -15.95 -3.63
CA LEU A 287 -9.65 -16.44 -4.70
C LEU A 287 -9.71 -17.95 -4.76
N ARG A 288 -9.79 -18.46 -5.98
CA ARG A 288 -9.72 -19.89 -6.22
C ARG A 288 -8.28 -20.35 -6.03
N SER A 289 -8.08 -21.61 -5.67
CA SER A 289 -6.76 -22.20 -5.47
C SER A 289 -5.87 -22.13 -6.72
N ASP A 290 -6.45 -22.08 -7.93
CA ASP A 290 -5.71 -21.91 -9.19
C ASP A 290 -5.30 -20.46 -9.48
N GLN A 291 -5.87 -19.47 -8.76
CA GLN A 291 -5.64 -18.04 -9.02
C GLN A 291 -4.35 -17.49 -8.40
N TYR A 292 -3.82 -18.16 -7.39
CA TYR A 292 -2.65 -17.70 -6.65
C TYR A 292 -1.75 -18.85 -6.27
N GLN A 293 -0.50 -18.54 -5.95
CA GLN A 293 0.50 -19.50 -5.49
C GLN A 293 1.43 -18.80 -4.49
N PRO A 294 2.16 -19.55 -3.63
CA PRO A 294 3.22 -18.98 -2.82
C PRO A 294 4.21 -18.22 -3.70
N ALA A 295 4.52 -16.97 -3.33
CA ALA A 295 5.54 -16.21 -4.01
C ALA A 295 6.91 -16.85 -3.76
N ARG A 296 7.80 -16.73 -4.74
CA ARG A 296 9.15 -17.32 -4.66
C ARG A 296 9.99 -16.74 -3.53
N CYS A 297 9.73 -15.48 -3.14
CA CYS A 297 10.19 -14.91 -1.89
C CYS A 297 9.05 -15.04 -0.85
N PRO A 298 9.17 -15.89 0.18
CA PRO A 298 8.09 -16.11 1.14
C PRO A 298 7.62 -14.85 1.87
N LEU A 299 8.50 -13.87 2.09
CA LEU A 299 8.12 -12.57 2.67
C LEU A 299 7.02 -11.85 1.88
N LEU A 300 6.86 -12.15 0.59
CA LEU A 300 5.83 -11.52 -0.26
C LEU A 300 4.47 -12.22 -0.16
N GLY A 301 4.36 -13.34 0.55
CA GLY A 301 3.10 -14.08 0.69
C GLY A 301 2.71 -14.79 -0.60
N TYR A 302 1.52 -14.52 -1.12
CA TYR A 302 0.98 -15.17 -2.31
C TYR A 302 0.95 -14.22 -3.51
N GLU A 303 1.47 -14.68 -4.64
CA GLU A 303 1.40 -14.00 -5.94
C GLU A 303 0.27 -14.57 -6.80
N LEU A 304 -0.22 -13.76 -7.75
CA LEU A 304 -1.31 -14.17 -8.63
C LEU A 304 -0.79 -14.87 -9.89
N ASN A 305 -1.46 -15.95 -10.29
CA ASN A 305 -1.20 -16.66 -11.55
C ASN A 305 -1.77 -15.89 -12.75
N TYR A 306 -2.92 -15.27 -12.56
CA TYR A 306 -3.58 -14.42 -13.55
C TYR A 306 -4.50 -13.41 -12.87
N LEU A 307 -4.69 -12.26 -13.55
CA LEU A 307 -5.60 -11.21 -13.14
C LEU A 307 -6.32 -10.67 -14.38
N THR A 308 -7.62 -10.46 -14.28
CA THR A 308 -8.43 -9.88 -15.36
C THR A 308 -9.37 -8.83 -14.79
N ILE A 309 -9.43 -7.67 -15.45
CA ILE A 309 -10.33 -6.57 -15.13
C ILE A 309 -11.17 -6.30 -16.38
N GLU A 310 -12.49 -6.48 -16.32
CA GLU A 310 -13.40 -6.22 -17.45
C GLU A 310 -12.95 -6.91 -18.76
N GLY A 311 -12.53 -8.18 -18.67
CA GLY A 311 -12.01 -8.95 -19.82
C GLY A 311 -10.56 -8.64 -20.22
N SER A 312 -9.97 -7.55 -19.74
CA SER A 312 -8.56 -7.22 -19.97
C SER A 312 -7.65 -7.99 -19.04
N LYS A 313 -6.82 -8.87 -19.62
CA LYS A 313 -5.80 -9.62 -18.89
C LYS A 313 -4.59 -8.74 -18.56
N ILE A 314 -4.18 -8.75 -17.29
CA ILE A 314 -2.86 -8.25 -16.90
C ILE A 314 -1.83 -9.31 -17.28
N PRO A 315 -0.79 -8.97 -18.08
CA PRO A 315 0.25 -9.93 -18.43
C PRO A 315 0.94 -10.47 -17.18
N THR A 316 1.19 -11.78 -17.14
CA THR A 316 1.79 -12.45 -15.97
C THR A 316 3.15 -11.87 -15.56
N ARG A 317 3.91 -11.27 -16.47
CA ARG A 317 5.18 -10.57 -16.16
C ARG A 317 5.04 -9.37 -15.21
N PHE A 318 3.84 -8.81 -15.06
CA PHE A 318 3.52 -7.80 -14.03
C PHE A 318 3.07 -8.44 -12.71
N LEU A 319 2.63 -9.69 -12.72
CA LEU A 319 2.18 -10.41 -11.52
C LEU A 319 3.34 -11.19 -10.87
N GLN A 320 4.23 -11.74 -11.70
CA GLN A 320 5.33 -12.61 -11.34
C GLN A 320 6.63 -12.04 -11.94
N VAL A 321 7.38 -11.26 -11.15
CA VAL A 321 8.52 -10.45 -11.64
C VAL A 321 9.64 -11.30 -12.23
N HIS A 322 9.87 -12.50 -11.69
CA HIS A 322 10.87 -13.44 -12.21
C HIS A 322 10.60 -13.91 -13.66
N ARG A 323 9.39 -13.67 -14.20
CA ARG A 323 9.05 -13.94 -15.61
C ARG A 323 9.42 -12.81 -16.57
N GLN A 324 9.89 -11.67 -16.08
CA GLN A 324 10.45 -10.63 -16.93
C GLN A 324 11.81 -11.11 -17.45
N ILE A 325 12.06 -10.93 -18.75
CA ILE A 325 13.28 -11.43 -19.40
C ILE A 325 14.51 -10.74 -18.79
N GLU A 326 14.37 -9.45 -18.48
CA GLU A 326 15.39 -8.57 -17.93
C GLU A 326 15.68 -8.83 -16.45
N VAL A 327 14.83 -9.58 -15.75
CA VAL A 327 15.03 -9.93 -14.33
C VAL A 327 15.43 -11.39 -14.20
N GLY A 328 14.64 -12.28 -14.79
CA GLY A 328 14.78 -13.73 -14.66
C GLY A 328 14.68 -14.21 -13.21
N THR A 329 14.89 -15.51 -13.03
CA THR A 329 14.96 -16.15 -11.72
C THR A 329 16.15 -15.60 -10.92
N ASP A 330 17.35 -15.55 -11.51
CA ASP A 330 18.57 -15.12 -10.81
C ASP A 330 18.46 -13.72 -10.18
N GLY A 331 18.04 -12.72 -10.98
CA GLY A 331 17.89 -11.35 -10.49
C GLY A 331 16.82 -11.23 -9.41
N TYR A 332 15.73 -12.00 -9.52
CA TYR A 332 14.70 -12.08 -8.50
C TYR A 332 15.23 -12.67 -7.19
N ASP A 333 16.03 -13.75 -7.23
CA ASP A 333 16.58 -14.39 -6.02
C ASP A 333 17.53 -13.47 -5.27
N GLU A 334 18.41 -12.77 -6.00
CA GLU A 334 19.28 -11.79 -5.38
C GLU A 334 18.47 -10.65 -4.76
N GLY A 335 17.42 -10.18 -5.43
CA GLY A 335 16.44 -9.26 -4.86
C GLY A 335 15.77 -9.76 -3.58
N ALA A 336 15.41 -11.05 -3.54
CA ALA A 336 14.83 -11.69 -2.37
C ALA A 336 15.84 -11.78 -1.21
N LYS A 337 17.10 -12.12 -1.48
CA LYS A 337 18.19 -12.13 -0.48
C LYS A 337 18.41 -10.74 0.12
N ILE A 338 18.45 -9.71 -0.73
CA ILE A 338 18.56 -8.30 -0.32
C ILE A 338 17.43 -7.94 0.65
N LEU A 339 16.18 -8.28 0.32
CA LEU A 339 15.02 -8.04 1.16
C LEU A 339 15.09 -8.81 2.49
N TYR A 340 15.44 -10.10 2.46
CA TYR A 340 15.59 -10.93 3.66
C TYR A 340 16.65 -10.40 4.61
N ASN A 341 17.84 -10.04 4.09
CA ASN A 341 18.92 -9.47 4.91
C ASN A 341 18.48 -8.19 5.60
N PHE A 342 17.69 -7.37 4.91
CA PHE A 342 17.09 -6.19 5.48
C PHE A 342 16.10 -6.54 6.60
N PHE A 343 15.14 -7.46 6.39
CA PHE A 343 14.21 -7.90 7.45
C PHE A 343 14.95 -8.46 8.67
N LYS A 344 15.91 -9.38 8.45
CA LYS A 344 16.71 -10.00 9.50
C LYS A 344 17.44 -8.99 10.37
N LYS A 345 17.99 -7.93 9.76
CA LYS A 345 18.65 -6.83 10.48
C LYS A 345 17.66 -5.99 11.26
N GLN A 346 16.53 -5.64 10.67
CA GLN A 346 15.59 -4.66 11.22
C GLN A 346 14.64 -5.23 12.26
N LEU A 347 14.47 -6.56 12.31
CA LEU A 347 13.64 -7.23 13.30
C LEU A 347 14.33 -7.47 14.64
N GLN A 348 15.67 -7.56 14.67
CA GLN A 348 16.45 -7.76 15.90
C GLN A 348 16.04 -6.84 17.07
N PRO A 349 15.81 -5.53 16.86
CA PRO A 349 15.47 -4.64 17.95
C PRO A 349 14.09 -4.92 18.58
N PHE A 350 13.20 -5.68 17.92
CA PHE A 350 11.91 -6.06 18.49
C PHE A 350 12.00 -7.25 19.44
N LEU A 351 13.09 -8.03 19.41
CA LEU A 351 13.28 -9.23 20.24
C LEU A 351 13.64 -8.87 21.70
N THR A 352 12.70 -8.26 22.41
CA THR A 352 12.80 -8.00 23.85
C THR A 352 11.82 -8.87 24.63
N ASP A 353 11.96 -8.91 25.96
CA ASP A 353 11.05 -9.68 26.83
C ASP A 353 9.61 -9.15 26.83
N GLU A 354 9.39 -7.90 26.38
CA GLU A 354 8.06 -7.30 26.23
C GLU A 354 7.32 -7.79 24.98
N LEU A 355 8.01 -8.40 24.01
CA LEU A 355 7.38 -8.84 22.77
C LEU A 355 6.47 -10.03 23.06
N SER A 356 5.23 -9.97 22.56
CA SER A 356 4.28 -11.07 22.70
C SER A 356 4.83 -12.40 22.18
N PRO A 357 4.49 -13.54 22.80
CA PRO A 357 4.90 -14.87 22.34
C PRO A 357 4.58 -15.13 20.85
N VAL A 358 3.38 -14.75 20.41
CA VAL A 358 2.98 -14.86 19.00
C VAL A 358 3.86 -13.98 18.11
N GLY A 359 4.13 -12.73 18.52
CA GLY A 359 5.02 -11.83 17.79
C GLY A 359 6.44 -12.39 17.66
N ARG A 360 6.97 -12.99 18.73
CA ARG A 360 8.28 -13.67 18.72
C ARG A 360 8.29 -14.85 17.75
N LYS A 361 7.27 -15.71 17.77
CA LYS A 361 7.12 -16.84 16.83
C LYS A 361 7.16 -16.38 15.37
N ILE A 362 6.49 -15.27 15.05
CA ILE A 362 6.48 -14.70 13.69
C ILE A 362 7.86 -14.16 13.30
N ILE A 363 8.57 -13.49 14.21
CA ILE A 363 9.94 -13.01 13.93
C ILE A 363 10.90 -14.18 13.76
N ASP A 364 10.83 -15.20 14.61
CA ASP A 364 11.69 -16.39 14.53
C ASP A 364 11.47 -17.16 13.22
N ALA A 365 10.22 -17.24 12.73
CA ALA A 365 9.91 -17.75 11.40
C ALA A 365 10.62 -16.95 10.27
N CYS A 366 10.67 -15.62 10.39
CA CYS A 366 11.42 -14.77 9.46
C CYS A 366 12.93 -15.00 9.52
N LEU A 367 13.49 -15.14 10.72
CA LEU A 367 14.93 -15.33 10.91
C LEU A 367 15.40 -16.70 10.40
N SER A 368 14.56 -17.73 10.54
CA SER A 368 14.79 -19.09 10.04
C SER A 368 14.53 -19.27 8.55
N GLY A 369 13.84 -18.32 7.90
CA GLY A 369 13.56 -18.38 6.46
C GLY A 369 12.35 -19.27 6.12
N ALA A 370 11.31 -19.21 6.96
CA ALA A 370 10.08 -19.98 6.82
C ALA A 370 9.37 -19.77 5.46
N SER A 371 8.65 -20.80 5.04
CA SER A 371 7.73 -20.81 3.92
C SER A 371 6.47 -19.97 4.19
N VAL A 372 5.70 -19.69 3.12
CA VAL A 372 4.44 -18.93 3.24
C VAL A 372 3.42 -19.72 4.08
N GLU A 373 3.43 -21.05 3.94
CA GLU A 373 2.59 -22.00 4.66
C GLU A 373 2.87 -21.93 6.16
N GLU A 374 4.15 -21.96 6.57
CA GLU A 374 4.52 -21.85 7.98
C GLU A 374 4.08 -20.52 8.61
N TYR A 375 4.11 -19.41 7.87
CA TYR A 375 3.52 -18.15 8.34
C TYR A 375 1.99 -18.23 8.50
N ASN A 376 1.33 -18.90 7.56
CA ASN A 376 -0.11 -19.13 7.61
C ASN A 376 -0.50 -20.06 8.76
N ASP A 377 0.37 -20.99 9.17
CA ASP A 377 0.14 -21.85 10.33
C ASP A 377 0.26 -21.07 11.66
N VAL A 378 1.04 -19.99 11.70
CA VAL A 378 1.13 -19.12 12.89
C VAL A 378 -0.14 -18.28 13.06
N LEU A 379 -0.59 -17.61 11.99
CA LEU A 379 -1.83 -16.85 11.95
C LEU A 379 -2.53 -17.11 10.62
N PRO A 380 -3.54 -18.00 10.58
CA PRO A 380 -4.20 -18.38 9.34
C PRO A 380 -4.91 -17.22 8.66
N ILE A 381 -4.89 -17.22 7.32
CA ILE A 381 -5.81 -16.43 6.52
C ILE A 381 -7.22 -16.98 6.76
N ASN A 382 -7.90 -16.42 7.77
CA ASN A 382 -9.19 -16.91 8.18
C ASN A 382 -10.28 -16.29 7.29
N TYR A 383 -10.65 -17.02 6.23
CA TYR A 383 -11.90 -16.72 5.52
C TYR A 383 -13.14 -17.26 6.25
N GLN A 384 -12.98 -17.82 7.45
CA GLN A 384 -14.05 -18.29 8.32
C GLN A 384 -14.25 -17.32 9.49
N TYR A 385 -15.51 -17.19 9.92
CA TYR A 385 -15.99 -16.31 10.99
C TYR A 385 -15.58 -16.79 12.40
N SER A 386 -14.35 -17.27 12.56
CA SER A 386 -13.83 -17.74 13.86
C SER A 386 -13.10 -16.60 14.57
N PHE A 387 -13.57 -16.28 15.77
CA PHE A 387 -12.97 -15.29 16.66
C PHE A 387 -11.96 -16.02 17.56
N LEU A 388 -10.68 -16.01 17.18
CA LEU A 388 -9.62 -16.50 18.06
C LEU A 388 -9.03 -15.32 18.84
N THR A 389 -8.88 -15.50 20.15
CA THR A 389 -8.18 -14.58 21.05
C THR A 389 -6.70 -14.93 21.11
N VAL A 390 -5.84 -13.97 21.49
CA VAL A 390 -4.38 -14.17 21.65
C VAL A 390 -4.09 -15.35 22.58
N LYS A 391 -4.89 -15.48 23.65
CA LYS A 391 -4.78 -16.55 24.63
C LYS A 391 -5.07 -17.94 24.04
N GLU A 392 -6.07 -18.07 23.17
CA GLU A 392 -6.41 -19.34 22.50
C GLU A 392 -5.35 -19.77 21.47
N ILE A 393 -4.66 -18.80 20.86
CA ILE A 393 -3.51 -19.08 19.97
C ILE A 393 -2.29 -19.52 20.78
N GLU A 394 -2.08 -18.93 21.96
CA GLU A 394 -0.98 -19.26 22.88
C GLU A 394 -1.15 -20.62 23.58
N GLU A 395 -2.39 -21.01 23.89
CA GLU A 395 -2.70 -22.28 24.57
C GLU A 395 -2.73 -23.49 23.60
N GLY A 396 -2.65 -23.26 22.29
CA GLY A 396 -2.76 -24.29 21.26
C GLY A 396 -4.20 -24.79 21.14
N VAL A 397 -4.79 -24.71 19.95
CA VAL A 397 -6.18 -25.12 19.72
C VAL A 397 -6.34 -26.61 19.98
N ASN A 398 -6.78 -26.97 21.19
CA ASN A 398 -7.37 -28.27 21.48
C ASN A 398 -8.88 -28.19 21.18
N GLY A 399 -9.24 -28.51 19.94
CA GLY A 399 -10.61 -28.81 19.49
C GLY A 399 -11.48 -27.60 19.15
N TYR A 400 -11.89 -27.48 17.89
CA TYR A 400 -13.17 -27.96 17.34
C TYR A 400 -13.18 -27.84 15.82
#